data_AF-A0A8H2JJ19-F1
#
_entry.id   AF-A0A8H2JJ19-F1
#
_cell.length_a   1.000
_cell.length_b   1.000
_cell.length_c   1.000
_cell.angle_alpha   90.00
_cell.angle_beta   90.00
_cell.angle_gamma   90.00
#
_symmetry.space_group_name_H-M   'P 1'
#
loop_
_entity.id
_entity.type
_entity.pdbx_description
1 polymer ?
#
loop_
_entity_poly.entity_id
_entity_poly.type
_entity_poly.pdbx_seq_one_letter_code
_entity_poly.pdbx_strand_id
1 'polypeptide(L)'
;MKNVSPTYLKHQFLIAMPHMADPNFAQTLTYIVEHTANGAMGLVVNRPQALNLADILEQLRPEVDPPARCQGVPIYIGGPVQTDRGFVLHPTGPKFQATVDLDGVSLSTSQDVLFAIAD
;
A
#
# COMPACT_ATOMS: atom_id res chain seq x y z
N MET A 1 -10.65 35.26 -5.38
CA MET A 1 -9.91 34.04 -5.00
C MET A 1 -10.28 32.97 -6.01
N LYS A 2 -9.32 32.49 -6.83
CA LYS A 2 -9.62 31.43 -7.81
C LYS A 2 -9.75 30.12 -7.04
N ASN A 3 -10.94 29.52 -7.07
CA ASN A 3 -11.17 28.16 -6.60
C ASN A 3 -10.25 27.23 -7.39
N VAL A 4 -9.22 26.70 -6.75
CA VAL A 4 -8.38 25.66 -7.34
C VAL A 4 -9.18 24.37 -7.24
N SER A 5 -9.94 24.05 -8.28
CA SER A 5 -10.42 22.69 -8.47
C SER A 5 -9.18 21.80 -8.65
N PRO A 6 -8.94 20.78 -7.82
CA PRO A 6 -7.82 19.88 -8.07
C PRO A 6 -8.16 19.09 -9.33
N THR A 7 -7.47 19.37 -10.42
CA THR A 7 -7.63 18.64 -11.70
C THR A 7 -7.25 17.17 -11.55
N TYR A 8 -6.43 16.83 -10.54
CA TYR A 8 -6.04 15.47 -10.17
C TYR A 8 -5.91 15.32 -8.65
N LEU A 9 -6.07 14.09 -8.16
CA LEU A 9 -6.14 13.74 -6.72
C LEU A 9 -4.88 13.00 -6.24
N LYS A 10 -3.77 13.08 -6.98
CA LYS A 10 -2.50 12.48 -6.57
C LYS A 10 -2.12 13.00 -5.17
N HIS A 11 -1.64 12.12 -4.29
CA HIS A 11 -1.27 12.44 -2.91
C HIS A 11 -2.43 12.85 -1.99
N GLN A 12 -3.67 12.56 -2.37
CA GLN A 12 -4.85 12.78 -1.53
C GLN A 12 -5.35 11.47 -0.94
N PHE A 13 -6.09 11.59 0.16
CA PHE A 13 -6.89 10.50 0.70
C PHE A 13 -8.34 10.61 0.24
N LEU A 14 -8.92 9.49 -0.15
CA LEU A 14 -10.36 9.32 -0.27
C LEU A 14 -10.89 8.69 1.02
N ILE A 15 -11.93 9.31 1.57
CA ILE A 15 -12.63 8.81 2.75
C ILE A 15 -13.96 8.24 2.29
N ALA A 16 -14.21 6.97 2.59
CA ALA A 16 -15.48 6.35 2.28
C ALA A 16 -16.60 6.99 3.10
N MET A 17 -17.63 7.47 2.42
CA MET A 17 -18.83 7.98 3.09
C MET A 17 -19.59 6.83 3.77
N PRO A 18 -20.34 7.10 4.87
CA PRO A 18 -21.04 6.05 5.63
C PRO A 18 -21.99 5.17 4.79
N HIS A 19 -22.49 5.69 3.68
CA HIS A 19 -23.42 5.00 2.78
C HIS A 19 -22.72 4.32 1.58
N MET A 20 -21.39 4.15 1.63
CA MET A 20 -20.64 3.45 0.58
C MET A 20 -21.13 2.01 0.45
N ALA A 21 -21.79 1.71 -0.68
CA ALA A 21 -22.42 0.42 -0.92
C ALA A 21 -21.43 -0.69 -1.31
N ASP A 22 -20.29 -0.33 -1.91
CA ASP A 22 -19.27 -1.30 -2.29
C ASP A 22 -18.53 -1.82 -1.04
N PRO A 23 -18.63 -3.12 -0.70
CA PRO A 23 -17.96 -3.69 0.47
C PRO A 23 -16.43 -3.58 0.39
N ASN A 24 -15.84 -3.47 -0.80
CA ASN A 24 -14.40 -3.29 -0.97
C ASN A 24 -13.92 -1.93 -0.44
N PHE A 25 -14.81 -0.93 -0.42
CA PHE A 25 -14.49 0.45 -0.03
C PHE A 25 -15.32 0.96 1.15
N ALA A 26 -16.30 0.20 1.64
CA ALA A 26 -17.04 0.58 2.83
C ALA A 26 -16.08 0.78 4.02
N GLN A 27 -16.19 1.95 4.67
CA GLN A 27 -15.36 2.35 5.81
C GLN A 27 -13.84 2.37 5.54
N THR A 28 -13.42 2.57 4.28
CA THR A 28 -11.99 2.64 3.93
C THR A 28 -11.45 4.07 3.88
N LEU A 29 -10.15 4.16 4.16
CA LEU A 29 -9.29 5.28 3.81
C LEU A 29 -8.39 4.82 2.66
N THR A 30 -8.50 5.47 1.50
CA THR A 30 -7.74 5.10 0.29
C THR A 30 -6.76 6.20 -0.07
N TYR A 31 -5.47 5.89 -0.12
CA TYR A 31 -4.43 6.81 -0.59
C TYR A 31 -4.32 6.77 -2.11
N ILE A 32 -4.31 7.91 -2.79
CA ILE A 32 -4.18 8.00 -4.24
C ILE A 32 -2.71 8.18 -4.64
N VAL A 33 -2.16 7.12 -5.22
CA VAL A 33 -0.78 7.01 -5.71
C VAL A 33 -0.63 7.75 -7.04
N GLU A 34 -1.58 7.56 -7.95
CA GLU A 34 -1.59 8.16 -9.27
C GLU A 34 -3.02 8.55 -9.65
N HIS A 35 -3.16 9.70 -10.31
CA HIS A 35 -4.42 10.11 -10.93
C HIS A 35 -4.10 10.92 -12.18
N THR A 36 -4.48 10.39 -13.35
CA THR A 36 -4.30 11.00 -14.67
C THR A 36 -5.60 10.92 -15.47
N ALA A 37 -5.62 11.44 -16.70
CA ALA A 37 -6.79 11.35 -17.57
C ALA A 37 -7.18 9.89 -17.92
N ASN A 38 -6.25 8.94 -17.75
CA ASN A 38 -6.47 7.52 -18.01
C ASN A 38 -7.06 6.76 -16.81
N GLY A 39 -7.18 7.40 -15.65
CA GLY A 39 -7.72 6.80 -14.43
C GLY A 39 -6.87 7.10 -13.19
N ALA A 40 -7.13 6.36 -12.12
CA ALA A 40 -6.45 6.51 -10.85
C ALA A 40 -6.04 5.16 -10.26
N MET A 41 -4.90 5.15 -9.58
CA MET A 41 -4.42 4.05 -8.75
C MET A 41 -4.41 4.51 -7.30
N GLY A 42 -4.99 3.70 -6.42
CA GLY A 42 -4.99 3.95 -4.99
C GLY A 42 -4.88 2.68 -4.17
N LEU A 43 -4.50 2.85 -2.90
CA LEU A 43 -4.31 1.77 -1.94
C LEU A 43 -5.17 2.05 -0.71
N VAL A 44 -5.97 1.07 -0.30
CA VAL A 44 -6.65 1.07 0.99
C VAL A 44 -5.61 0.87 2.09
N VAL A 45 -5.54 1.77 3.06
CA VAL A 45 -4.47 1.81 4.08
C VAL A 45 -4.95 1.47 5.49
N ASN A 46 -6.25 1.25 5.69
CA ASN A 46 -6.85 1.05 7.02
C ASN A 46 -7.61 -0.28 7.17
N ARG A 47 -7.36 -1.25 6.28
CA ARG A 47 -8.01 -2.56 6.30
C ARG A 47 -6.98 -3.68 6.53
N PRO A 48 -6.70 -4.07 7.78
CA PRO A 48 -5.76 -5.15 8.05
C PRO A 48 -6.32 -6.50 7.58
N GLN A 49 -5.44 -7.37 7.14
CA GLN A 49 -5.72 -8.77 6.83
C GLN A 49 -5.31 -9.66 8.01
N ALA A 50 -5.84 -10.88 8.07
CA ALA A 50 -5.38 -11.91 8.99
C ALA A 50 -4.06 -12.56 8.53
N LEU A 51 -3.10 -11.73 8.10
CA LEU A 51 -1.75 -12.12 7.69
C LEU A 51 -0.76 -11.08 8.25
N ASN A 52 0.42 -11.56 8.61
CA ASN A 52 1.55 -10.74 9.03
C ASN A 52 2.74 -10.92 8.07
N LEU A 53 3.79 -10.12 8.23
CA LEU A 53 4.97 -10.18 7.36
C LEU A 53 5.71 -11.53 7.46
N ALA A 54 5.70 -12.19 8.62
CA ALA A 54 6.31 -13.51 8.78
C ALA A 54 5.64 -14.54 7.85
N ASP A 55 4.30 -14.55 7.80
CA ASP A 55 3.53 -15.44 6.91
C ASP A 55 3.89 -15.24 5.43
N ILE A 56 4.18 -14.01 5.02
CA ILE A 56 4.60 -13.68 3.65
C ILE A 56 6.05 -14.13 3.40
N LEU A 57 6.94 -13.92 4.37
CA LEU A 57 8.34 -14.31 4.25
C LEU A 57 8.51 -15.83 4.21
N GLU A 58 7.73 -16.59 4.99
CA GLU A 58 7.73 -18.06 4.94
C GLU A 58 7.35 -18.59 3.55
N GLN A 59 6.42 -17.91 2.86
CA GLN A 59 6.04 -18.29 1.49
C GLN A 59 7.11 -17.92 0.46
N LEU A 60 7.80 -16.79 0.65
CA LEU A 60 8.83 -16.30 -0.27
C LEU A 60 10.20 -16.98 -0.08
N ARG A 61 10.52 -17.39 1.14
CA ARG A 61 11.78 -18.04 1.54
C ARG A 61 11.50 -19.13 2.58
N PRO A 62 10.93 -20.27 2.19
CA PRO A 62 10.56 -21.35 3.11
C PRO A 62 11.76 -21.98 3.85
N GLU A 63 12.97 -21.76 3.36
CA GLU A 63 14.23 -22.22 3.98
C GLU A 63 14.79 -21.25 5.05
N VAL A 64 14.16 -20.10 5.27
CA VAL A 64 14.62 -19.08 6.23
C VAL A 64 13.50 -18.76 7.22
N ASP A 65 13.72 -19.07 8.49
CA ASP A 65 12.78 -18.69 9.54
C ASP A 65 12.66 -17.16 9.62
N PRO A 66 11.44 -16.60 9.56
CA PRO A 66 11.24 -15.16 9.64
C PRO A 66 11.61 -14.64 11.04
N PRO A 67 12.26 -13.47 11.15
CA PRO A 67 12.55 -12.84 12.43
C PRO A 67 11.27 -12.60 13.25
N ALA A 68 11.33 -12.82 14.56
CA ALA A 68 10.17 -12.72 15.45
C ALA A 68 9.42 -11.37 15.36
N ARG A 69 10.13 -10.28 15.05
CA ARG A 69 9.52 -8.96 14.86
C ARG A 69 8.52 -8.89 13.69
N CYS A 70 8.69 -9.75 12.67
CA CYS A 70 7.82 -9.79 11.50
C CYS A 70 6.40 -10.26 11.84
N GLN A 71 6.23 -11.02 12.93
CA GLN A 71 4.92 -11.44 13.44
C GLN A 71 4.06 -10.25 13.89
N GLY A 72 4.70 -9.14 14.28
CA GLY A 72 4.03 -7.91 14.70
C GLY A 72 3.75 -6.92 13.57
N VAL A 73 4.12 -7.23 12.33
CA VAL A 73 3.94 -6.34 11.17
C VAL A 73 2.70 -6.80 10.39
N PRO A 74 1.55 -6.10 10.51
CA PRO A 74 0.33 -6.51 9.83
C PRO A 74 0.40 -6.22 8.33
N ILE A 75 -0.21 -7.11 7.54
CA ILE A 75 -0.46 -6.89 6.12
C ILE A 75 -1.85 -6.27 5.94
N TYR A 76 -1.97 -5.37 4.96
CA TYR A 76 -3.21 -4.66 4.66
C TYR A 76 -3.75 -5.08 3.30
N ILE A 77 -5.09 -5.13 3.21
CA ILE A 77 -5.79 -5.32 1.93
C ILE A 77 -5.75 -3.97 1.20
N GLY A 78 -4.91 -3.87 0.17
CA GLY A 78 -4.72 -2.65 -0.62
C GLY A 78 -5.86 -2.33 -1.58
N GLY A 79 -6.72 -3.29 -1.90
CA GLY A 79 -7.85 -3.12 -2.81
C GLY A 79 -8.23 -4.43 -3.51
N PRO A 80 -9.25 -4.41 -4.38
CA PRO A 80 -9.75 -5.61 -5.04
C PRO A 80 -8.94 -6.04 -6.27
N VAL A 81 -7.94 -5.25 -6.69
CA VAL A 81 -7.18 -5.46 -7.93
C VAL A 81 -5.82 -6.05 -7.62
N GLN A 82 -5.41 -7.09 -8.36
CA GLN A 82 -4.10 -7.76 -8.25
C GLN A 82 -3.75 -8.15 -6.80
N THR A 83 -4.63 -8.93 -6.17
CA THR A 83 -4.47 -9.38 -4.78
C THR A 83 -3.27 -10.28 -4.53
N ASP A 84 -2.64 -10.77 -5.60
CA ASP A 84 -1.40 -11.55 -5.61
C ASP A 84 -0.14 -10.68 -5.61
N ARG A 85 -0.27 -9.35 -5.77
CA ARG A 85 0.87 -8.42 -5.77
C ARG A 85 0.94 -7.61 -4.48
N GLY A 86 2.14 -7.58 -3.90
CA GLY A 86 2.46 -6.78 -2.73
C GLY A 86 2.93 -5.37 -3.09
N PHE A 87 2.55 -4.42 -2.26
CA PHE A 87 2.98 -3.03 -2.33
C PHE A 87 3.50 -2.60 -0.97
N VAL A 88 4.63 -1.90 -0.93
CA VAL A 88 5.17 -1.31 0.30
C VAL A 88 5.19 0.21 0.15
N LEU A 89 4.35 0.88 0.93
CA LEU A 89 4.36 2.34 1.04
C LEU A 89 5.27 2.72 2.22
N HIS A 90 6.30 3.53 1.97
CA HIS A 90 7.27 3.92 2.98
C HIS A 90 7.69 5.41 2.83
N PRO A 91 8.31 6.02 3.86
CA PRO A 91 8.88 7.36 3.74
C PRO A 91 9.94 7.42 2.65
N THR A 92 10.13 8.60 2.06
CA THR A 92 11.21 8.83 1.09
C THR A 92 12.58 8.62 1.74
N GLY A 93 13.53 8.09 0.95
CA GLY A 93 14.91 7.87 1.38
C GLY A 93 15.45 6.52 0.90
N PRO A 94 15.01 5.39 1.49
CA PRO A 94 15.39 4.06 1.03
C PRO A 94 14.97 3.83 -0.42
N LYS A 95 15.83 3.18 -1.19
CA LYS A 95 15.58 2.81 -2.59
C LYS A 95 15.80 1.33 -2.79
N PHE A 96 14.80 0.72 -3.40
CA PHE A 96 14.76 -0.70 -3.74
C PHE A 96 14.66 -0.87 -5.26
N GLN A 97 14.87 -2.08 -5.73
CA GLN A 97 14.93 -2.40 -7.17
C GLN A 97 13.74 -1.85 -7.97
N ALA A 98 12.52 -1.89 -7.42
CA ALA A 98 11.34 -1.31 -8.02
C ALA A 98 10.69 -0.31 -7.05
N THR A 99 11.13 0.95 -7.10
CA THR A 99 10.62 2.04 -6.24
C THR A 99 10.21 3.25 -7.07
N VAL A 100 9.00 3.76 -6.83
CA VAL A 100 8.48 5.00 -7.41
C VAL A 100 8.36 6.06 -6.32
N ASP A 101 8.84 7.27 -6.58
CA ASP A 101 8.68 8.39 -5.65
C ASP A 101 7.34 9.10 -5.83
N LEU A 102 6.74 9.39 -4.68
CA LEU A 102 5.40 9.92 -4.54
C LEU A 102 5.44 11.09 -3.54
N ASP A 103 6.04 12.23 -3.93
CA ASP A 103 6.10 13.51 -3.20
C ASP A 103 5.85 13.41 -1.69
N GLY A 104 6.86 12.91 -0.96
CA GLY A 104 6.82 12.75 0.50
C GLY A 104 6.72 11.29 0.98
N VAL A 105 6.26 10.39 0.12
CA VAL A 105 6.34 8.93 0.32
C VAL A 105 6.92 8.26 -0.92
N SER A 106 7.25 6.98 -0.82
CA SER A 106 7.72 6.14 -1.91
C SER A 106 6.95 4.83 -1.89
N LEU A 107 6.74 4.25 -3.07
CA LEU A 107 6.05 2.99 -3.25
C LEU A 107 6.99 1.98 -3.89
N SER A 108 7.19 0.84 -3.23
CA SER A 108 8.01 -0.25 -3.74
C SER A 108 7.19 -1.52 -4.01
N THR A 109 7.58 -2.26 -5.04
CA THR A 109 6.92 -3.51 -5.47
C THR A 109 7.87 -4.69 -5.62
N SER A 110 9.14 -4.52 -5.27
CA SER A 110 10.17 -5.57 -5.33
C SER A 110 10.27 -6.33 -4.00
N GLN A 111 10.81 -7.54 -4.00
CA GLN A 111 10.89 -8.37 -2.78
C GLN A 111 11.98 -7.90 -1.81
N ASP A 112 13.01 -7.21 -2.29
CA ASP A 112 14.10 -6.66 -1.49
C ASP A 112 13.64 -5.68 -0.40
N VAL A 113 12.55 -4.93 -0.62
CA VAL A 113 11.97 -4.09 0.44
C VAL A 113 11.40 -4.92 1.58
N LEU A 114 10.80 -6.08 1.31
CA LEU A 114 10.27 -6.96 2.36
C LEU A 114 11.40 -7.53 3.21
N PHE A 115 12.52 -7.90 2.59
CA PHE A 115 13.71 -8.37 3.30
C PHE A 115 14.36 -7.26 4.13
N ALA A 116 14.40 -6.02 3.63
CA ALA A 116 14.90 -4.90 4.40
C ALA A 116 14.04 -4.56 5.64
N ILE A 117 12.74 -4.87 5.63
CA ILE A 117 11.89 -4.76 6.83
C ILE A 117 12.22 -5.88 7.83
N ALA A 118 12.69 -7.03 7.35
CA ALA A 118 13.04 -8.19 8.16
C ALA A 118 14.45 -8.10 8.81
N ASP A 119 15.40 -7.39 8.18
CA ASP A 119 16.80 -7.20 8.62
C ASP A 119 17.01 -6.16 9.73
#